data_AF-A8TQZ3-F1
#
_entry.id   AF-A8TQZ3-F1
#
_cell.length_a   1.000
_cell.length_b   1.000
_cell.length_c   1.000
_cell.angle_alpha   90.00
_cell.angle_beta   90.00
_cell.angle_gamma   90.00
#
_symmetry.space_group_name_H-M   'P 1'
#
loop_
_entity.id
_entity.type
_entity.pdbx_description
1 polymer ?
#
loop_
_entity_poly.entity_id
_entity_poly.type
_entity_poly.pdbx_seq_one_letter_code
_entity_poly.pdbx_strand_id
1 'polypeptide(L)'
;MALDPAAPIRHKGFSAHVDGVGAALAMDFERDDVRQKVADFINGRYIGVWMSLQARTRSDLNDLYSIYDKLPVALSQTGPGFGIERVLYALNPNIHCRSPLIDHLYVTRIEELVPALERVAAGKDRTGRPMDRHIAAFSVARSPDVDERFVRPLAGAEQNGTSHVLAALTLLARVQAMSKNGPAPSLAAWFVDLMKSAVNDFHNLKQRKAMELSISRAAETGLLIELQNIYGDTKSVQRDQQGYTRAMQEHQYCGAQIQQLSIEIQNREHMATELGEQVAAVASGVIGSIGATSIIIMYML
;
A
#
# COMPACT_ATOMS: atom_id res chain seq x y z
N MET A 1 12.39 41.74 -22.71
CA MET A 1 12.60 41.94 -21.25
C MET A 1 14.11 42.04 -21.05
N ALA A 2 14.63 43.18 -20.60
CA ALA A 2 16.06 43.34 -20.34
C ALA A 2 16.36 42.86 -18.91
N LEU A 3 17.27 41.90 -18.76
CA LEU A 3 17.81 41.50 -17.45
C LEU A 3 19.16 42.17 -17.28
N ASP A 4 19.41 42.73 -16.10
CA ASP A 4 20.73 43.23 -15.71
C ASP A 4 21.60 42.04 -15.23
N PRO A 5 22.76 41.77 -15.84
CA PRO A 5 23.63 40.65 -15.45
C PRO A 5 24.14 40.71 -14.01
N ALA A 6 24.29 41.92 -13.44
CA ALA A 6 24.87 42.14 -12.11
C ALA A 6 23.81 42.28 -11.00
N ALA A 7 22.55 42.58 -11.36
CA ALA A 7 21.48 42.77 -10.39
C ALA A 7 20.76 41.45 -10.05
N PRO A 8 20.06 41.39 -8.89
CA PRO A 8 19.13 40.31 -8.60
C PRO A 8 18.03 40.20 -9.67
N ILE A 9 17.61 38.96 -9.96
CA ILE A 9 16.50 38.72 -10.89
C ILE A 9 15.20 39.13 -10.18
N ARG A 10 14.36 39.91 -10.86
CA ARG A 10 13.10 40.46 -10.33
C ARG A 10 11.92 39.95 -11.13
N HIS A 11 10.95 39.35 -10.46
CA HIS A 11 9.70 38.89 -11.07
C HIS A 11 8.53 39.01 -10.09
N LYS A 12 7.45 39.72 -10.46
CA LYS A 12 6.20 39.85 -9.68
C LYS A 12 6.40 40.11 -8.17
N GLY A 13 7.30 41.04 -7.82
CA GLY A 13 7.58 41.40 -6.42
C GLY A 13 8.47 40.40 -5.66
N PHE A 14 8.99 39.37 -6.32
CA PHE A 14 10.09 38.54 -5.83
C PHE A 14 11.41 39.03 -6.42
N SER A 15 12.43 39.18 -5.57
CA SER A 15 13.77 39.57 -5.99
C SER A 15 14.79 38.71 -5.25
N ALA A 16 15.61 37.98 -6.00
CA ALA A 16 16.67 37.16 -5.45
C ALA A 16 17.83 37.07 -6.43
N HIS A 17 19.04 36.93 -5.90
CA HIS A 17 20.15 36.42 -6.70
C HIS A 17 19.95 34.91 -6.91
N VAL A 18 20.59 34.33 -7.92
CA VAL A 18 20.34 32.94 -8.36
C VAL A 18 20.63 31.89 -7.27
N ASP A 19 21.56 32.20 -6.38
CA ASP A 19 21.93 31.44 -5.18
C ASP A 19 21.00 31.72 -3.98
N GLY A 20 20.37 32.89 -3.93
CA GLY A 20 19.49 33.33 -2.83
C GLY A 20 18.06 32.79 -2.87
N VAL A 21 17.60 32.22 -3.99
CA VAL A 21 16.22 31.71 -4.13
C VAL A 21 15.94 30.58 -3.14
N GLY A 22 16.90 29.67 -2.95
CA GLY A 22 16.78 28.54 -2.02
C GLY A 22 16.60 29.00 -0.58
N ALA A 23 17.45 29.94 -0.14
CA ALA A 23 17.39 30.50 1.21
C ALA A 23 16.09 31.29 1.45
N ALA A 24 15.65 32.08 0.46
CA ALA A 24 14.38 32.80 0.53
C ALA A 24 13.18 31.84 0.69
N LEU A 25 13.18 30.72 -0.07
CA LEU A 25 12.15 29.69 0.08
C LEU A 25 12.21 29.01 1.45
N ALA A 26 13.41 28.75 1.98
CA ALA A 26 13.58 28.04 3.25
C ALA A 26 13.15 28.88 4.47
N MET A 27 13.43 30.18 4.47
CA MET A 27 13.07 31.06 5.61
C MET A 27 11.56 31.26 5.76
N ASP A 28 10.84 31.35 4.64
CA ASP A 28 9.42 31.66 4.60
C ASP A 28 8.58 30.53 3.98
N PHE A 29 9.01 29.27 4.13
CA PHE A 29 8.36 28.12 3.47
C PHE A 29 6.88 28.00 3.83
N GLU A 30 6.50 28.32 5.07
CA GLU A 30 5.13 28.26 5.55
C GLU A 30 4.20 29.26 4.85
N ARG A 31 4.74 30.30 4.20
CA ARG A 31 3.95 31.33 3.53
C ARG A 31 3.61 30.95 2.09
N ASP A 32 2.32 30.79 1.82
CA ASP A 32 1.77 30.47 0.50
C ASP A 32 2.21 31.47 -0.58
N ASP A 33 2.28 32.76 -0.24
CA ASP A 33 2.68 33.81 -1.19
C ASP A 33 4.14 33.66 -1.63
N VAL A 34 5.03 33.24 -0.73
CA VAL A 34 6.44 32.98 -1.05
C VAL A 34 6.57 31.72 -1.88
N ARG A 35 5.88 30.64 -1.51
CA ARG A 35 5.86 29.39 -2.29
C ARG A 35 5.39 29.64 -3.73
N GLN A 36 4.32 30.41 -3.91
CA GLN A 36 3.80 30.74 -5.24
C GLN A 36 4.79 31.61 -6.04
N LYS A 37 5.39 32.62 -5.42
CA LYS A 37 6.39 33.49 -6.08
C LYS A 37 7.60 32.70 -6.56
N VAL A 38 8.11 31.79 -5.74
CA VAL A 38 9.25 30.92 -6.11
C VAL A 38 8.85 29.92 -7.20
N ALA A 39 7.64 29.35 -7.12
CA ALA A 39 7.10 28.48 -8.15
C ALA A 39 6.99 29.19 -9.52
N ASP A 40 6.42 30.40 -9.55
CA ASP A 40 6.33 31.26 -10.74
C ASP A 40 7.73 31.59 -11.29
N PHE A 41 8.67 31.93 -10.41
CA PHE A 41 10.06 32.23 -10.78
C PHE A 41 10.75 31.05 -11.47
N ILE A 42 10.60 29.84 -10.93
CA ILE A 42 11.16 28.60 -11.50
C ILE A 42 10.51 28.29 -12.85
N ASN A 43 9.18 28.34 -12.92
CA ASN A 43 8.44 28.07 -14.16
C ASN A 43 8.73 29.08 -15.28
N GLY A 44 9.06 30.33 -14.91
CA GLY A 44 9.46 31.36 -15.86
C GLY A 44 10.84 31.15 -16.51
N ARG A 45 11.62 30.16 -16.07
CA ARG A 45 12.95 29.80 -16.61
C ARG A 45 13.92 30.99 -16.74
N TYR A 46 13.78 32.00 -15.88
CA TYR A 46 14.53 33.25 -15.95
C TYR A 46 16.04 33.06 -15.80
N ILE A 47 16.46 32.00 -15.12
CA ILE A 47 17.87 31.71 -14.87
C ILE A 47 18.62 31.36 -16.15
N GLY A 48 17.99 30.64 -17.10
CA GLY A 48 18.63 30.36 -18.39
C GLY A 48 18.88 31.62 -19.20
N VAL A 49 17.95 32.56 -19.17
CA VAL A 49 18.10 33.87 -19.83
C VAL A 49 19.16 34.72 -19.10
N TRP A 50 19.17 34.73 -17.76
CA TRP A 50 20.19 35.45 -17.00
C TRP A 50 21.59 34.87 -17.25
N MET A 51 21.71 33.54 -17.38
CA MET A 51 22.97 32.86 -17.64
C MET A 51 23.54 33.18 -19.01
N SER A 52 22.70 33.27 -20.06
CA SER A 52 23.16 33.62 -21.41
C SER A 52 23.68 35.06 -21.52
N LEU A 53 23.38 35.91 -20.54
CA LEU A 53 23.86 37.29 -20.44
C LEU A 53 25.16 37.43 -19.64
N GLN A 54 25.67 36.34 -19.04
CA GLN A 54 26.92 36.38 -18.29
C GLN A 54 28.13 36.41 -19.23
N ALA A 55 29.04 37.37 -19.04
CA ALA A 55 30.21 37.54 -19.88
C ALA A 55 31.27 36.42 -19.73
N ARG A 56 31.24 35.66 -18.62
CA ARG A 56 32.14 34.55 -18.36
C ARG A 56 31.37 33.37 -17.80
N THR A 57 31.51 32.22 -18.43
CA THR A 57 31.01 30.95 -17.91
C THR A 57 31.88 30.52 -16.74
N ARG A 58 31.24 30.26 -15.58
CA ARG A 58 31.90 29.70 -14.40
C ARG A 58 31.29 28.31 -14.12
N SER A 59 32.10 27.37 -13.66
CA SER A 59 31.67 25.97 -13.47
C SER A 59 30.61 25.81 -12.38
N ASP A 60 30.72 26.57 -11.29
CA ASP A 60 29.73 26.68 -10.21
C ASP A 60 28.34 27.13 -10.71
N LEU A 61 28.31 28.06 -11.66
CA LEU A 61 27.05 28.49 -12.29
C LEU A 61 26.43 27.38 -13.15
N ASN A 62 27.23 26.52 -13.78
CA ASN A 62 26.73 25.39 -14.57
C ASN A 62 26.05 24.33 -13.69
N ASP A 63 26.62 24.04 -12.52
CA ASP A 63 26.02 23.12 -11.55
C ASP A 63 24.68 23.67 -11.05
N LEU A 64 24.65 24.97 -10.71
CA LEU A 64 23.42 25.65 -10.30
C LEU A 64 22.36 25.61 -11.41
N TYR A 65 22.74 25.87 -12.66
CA TYR A 65 21.84 25.81 -13.81
C TYR A 65 21.25 24.41 -14.03
N SER A 66 22.07 23.36 -13.89
CA SER A 66 21.63 21.96 -14.00
C SER A 66 20.57 21.60 -12.96
N ILE A 67 20.65 22.17 -11.75
CA ILE A 67 19.60 22.04 -10.74
C ILE A 67 18.33 22.73 -11.23
N TYR A 68 18.41 24.00 -11.61
CA TYR A 68 17.25 24.79 -12.02
C TYR A 68 16.53 24.26 -13.27
N ASP A 69 17.24 23.66 -14.23
CA ASP A 69 16.62 23.10 -15.43
C ASP A 69 15.69 21.91 -15.12
N LYS A 70 15.97 21.18 -14.02
CA LYS A 70 15.17 20.03 -13.56
C LYS A 70 13.96 20.44 -12.71
N LEU A 71 14.01 21.61 -12.06
CA LEU A 71 12.97 22.03 -11.10
C LEU A 71 11.57 22.20 -11.71
N PRO A 72 11.37 22.72 -12.94
CA PRO A 72 10.03 22.81 -13.53
C PRO A 72 9.31 21.46 -13.65
N VAL A 73 10.05 20.38 -13.95
CA VAL A 73 9.48 19.02 -14.04
C VAL A 73 9.10 18.49 -12.66
N ALA A 74 9.92 18.78 -11.64
CA ALA A 74 9.61 18.42 -10.27
C ALA A 74 8.41 19.21 -9.73
N LEU A 75 8.25 20.46 -10.13
CA LEU A 75 7.21 21.38 -9.66
C LEU A 75 5.86 21.14 -10.34
N SER A 76 5.84 20.67 -11.59
CA SER A 76 4.61 20.40 -12.34
C SER A 76 3.80 19.23 -11.78
N GLN A 77 4.42 18.37 -10.97
CA GLN A 77 3.78 17.25 -10.29
C GLN A 77 3.44 17.64 -8.84
N THR A 78 2.22 17.33 -8.41
CA THR A 78 1.71 17.72 -7.07
C THR A 78 1.79 16.60 -6.03
N GLY A 79 2.17 15.38 -6.42
CA GLY A 79 2.24 14.23 -5.53
C GLY A 79 3.37 14.31 -4.49
N PRO A 80 3.36 13.46 -3.44
CA PRO A 80 4.49 13.32 -2.53
C PRO A 80 5.78 12.98 -3.29
N GLY A 81 6.91 13.59 -2.90
CA GLY A 81 8.17 13.47 -3.64
C GLY A 81 8.40 14.55 -4.68
N PHE A 82 7.36 15.33 -5.01
CA PHE A 82 7.36 16.40 -6.00
C PHE A 82 6.90 17.73 -5.39
N GLY A 83 6.68 18.74 -6.23
CA GLY A 83 6.14 20.03 -5.82
C GLY A 83 7.16 20.96 -5.18
N ILE A 84 6.67 21.87 -4.34
CA ILE A 84 7.49 22.91 -3.74
C ILE A 84 8.41 22.39 -2.62
N GLU A 85 8.02 21.31 -1.94
CA GLU A 85 8.87 20.59 -0.99
C GLU A 85 10.11 20.02 -1.69
N ARG A 86 9.93 19.48 -2.90
CA ARG A 86 11.02 18.97 -3.74
C ARG A 86 12.00 20.08 -4.13
N VAL A 87 11.48 21.25 -4.47
CA VAL A 87 12.28 22.47 -4.73
C VAL A 87 13.04 22.91 -3.49
N LEU A 88 12.39 22.94 -2.32
CA LEU A 88 13.01 23.32 -1.04
C LEU A 88 14.28 22.52 -0.79
N TYR A 89 14.21 21.19 -0.90
CA TYR A 89 15.36 20.33 -0.62
C TYR A 89 16.42 20.33 -1.73
N ALA A 90 16.02 20.53 -3.00
CA ALA A 90 16.95 20.61 -4.12
C ALA A 90 17.81 21.89 -4.09
N LEU A 91 17.21 23.02 -3.69
CA LEU A 91 17.92 24.30 -3.58
C LEU A 91 18.66 24.49 -2.26
N ASN A 92 18.36 23.69 -1.24
CA ASN A 92 18.98 23.78 0.08
C ASN A 92 19.59 22.42 0.47
N PRO A 93 20.82 22.09 0.01
CA PRO A 93 21.42 20.77 0.24
C PRO A 93 21.76 20.48 1.71
N ASN A 94 21.77 21.51 2.57
CA ASN A 94 22.09 21.36 4.00
C ASN A 94 20.87 21.54 4.92
N ILE A 95 19.68 21.83 4.39
CA ILE A 95 18.48 21.94 5.24
C ILE A 95 18.12 20.56 5.79
N HIS A 96 17.67 20.49 7.04
CA HIS A 96 17.12 19.26 7.59
C HIS A 96 15.71 18.97 7.05
N CYS A 97 15.24 17.73 7.18
CA CYS A 97 13.87 17.38 6.85
C CYS A 97 12.90 18.17 7.74
N ARG A 98 11.90 18.80 7.10
CA ARG A 98 10.92 19.71 7.72
C ARG A 98 9.59 19.01 8.01
N SER A 99 9.58 17.68 7.93
CA SER A 99 8.44 16.88 8.32
C SER A 99 8.13 17.12 9.80
N PRO A 100 6.90 17.48 10.18
CA PRO A 100 6.52 17.66 11.57
C PRO A 100 6.84 16.44 12.46
N LEU A 101 6.92 15.24 11.87
CA LEU A 101 7.25 14.00 12.58
C LEU A 101 8.69 13.97 13.10
N ILE A 102 9.64 14.56 12.36
CA ILE A 102 11.09 14.43 12.62
C ILE A 102 11.85 15.75 12.59
N ASP A 103 11.16 16.89 12.45
CA ASP A 103 11.77 18.22 12.40
C ASP A 103 12.66 18.47 13.64
N HIS A 104 12.19 18.08 14.82
CA HIS A 104 12.91 18.16 16.09
C HIS A 104 14.17 17.27 16.17
N LEU A 105 14.33 16.30 15.27
CA LEU A 105 15.50 15.41 15.20
C LEU A 105 16.58 15.92 14.24
N TYR A 106 16.30 17.00 13.50
CA TYR A 106 17.26 17.70 12.64
C TYR A 106 17.98 16.78 11.63
N VAL A 107 17.21 15.90 10.97
CA VAL A 107 17.71 14.93 9.98
C VAL A 107 18.23 15.65 8.74
N THR A 108 19.55 15.64 8.52
CA THR A 108 20.17 16.33 7.36
C THR A 108 20.62 15.36 6.28
N ARG A 109 20.80 14.09 6.60
CA ARG A 109 21.25 13.07 5.64
C ARG A 109 20.23 11.95 5.50
N ILE A 110 20.22 11.28 4.35
CA ILE A 110 19.22 10.24 4.06
C ILE A 110 19.39 9.01 4.96
N GLU A 111 20.63 8.71 5.38
CA GLU A 111 20.95 7.59 6.25
C GLU A 111 20.31 7.74 7.62
N GLU A 112 20.11 8.97 8.08
CA GLU A 112 19.51 9.29 9.38
C GLU A 112 17.99 9.15 9.39
N LEU A 113 17.34 9.06 8.22
CA LEU A 113 15.88 9.10 8.10
C LEU A 113 15.19 7.91 8.81
N VAL A 114 15.61 6.68 8.50
CA VAL A 114 15.00 5.48 9.11
C VAL A 114 15.28 5.40 10.62
N PRO A 115 16.52 5.64 11.11
CA PRO A 115 16.78 5.73 12.54
C PRO A 115 15.96 6.80 13.27
N ALA A 116 15.72 7.96 12.63
CA ALA A 116 14.87 9.00 13.19
C ALA A 116 13.41 8.55 13.29
N LEU A 117 12.87 7.94 12.23
CA LEU A 117 11.51 7.39 12.23
C LEU A 117 11.35 6.24 13.23
N GLU A 118 12.36 5.40 13.42
CA GLU A 118 12.38 4.36 14.47
C GLU A 118 12.25 4.97 15.86
N ARG A 119 12.97 6.07 16.13
CA ARG A 119 12.89 6.77 17.42
C ARG A 119 11.50 7.36 17.67
N VAL A 120 10.89 7.93 16.63
CA VAL A 120 9.49 8.43 16.70
C VAL A 120 8.52 7.27 16.92
N ALA A 121 8.70 6.16 16.21
CA ALA A 121 7.87 4.97 16.33
C ALA A 121 7.97 4.32 17.73
N ALA A 122 9.12 4.42 18.40
CA ALA A 122 9.28 3.94 19.78
C ALA A 122 8.55 4.84 20.80
N GLY A 123 8.18 6.06 20.43
CA GLY A 123 7.41 6.99 21.25
C GLY A 123 5.94 6.57 21.45
N LYS A 124 5.28 7.21 22.41
CA LYS A 124 3.85 6.97 22.72
C LYS A 124 2.90 7.71 21.77
N ASP A 125 3.35 8.79 21.14
CA ASP A 125 2.52 9.66 20.32
C ASP A 125 2.65 9.29 18.83
N ARG A 126 2.09 8.13 18.47
CA ARG A 126 2.05 7.64 17.09
C ARG A 126 0.84 8.23 16.36
N THR A 127 0.82 9.53 16.11
CA THR A 127 -0.26 10.15 15.33
C THR A 127 0.07 10.15 13.84
N GLY A 128 -0.80 9.54 13.04
CA GLY A 128 -0.67 9.54 11.58
C GLY A 128 0.20 8.42 11.04
N ARG A 129 1.01 8.72 10.01
CA ARG A 129 1.80 7.73 9.27
C ARG A 129 3.27 8.13 9.21
N PRO A 130 4.20 7.17 9.09
CA PRO A 130 5.63 7.45 8.94
C PRO A 130 6.01 7.97 7.53
N MET A 131 5.12 8.71 6.87
CA MET A 131 5.33 9.24 5.53
C MET A 131 4.46 10.47 5.29
N ASP A 132 5.09 11.57 4.91
CA ASP A 132 4.43 12.80 4.47
C ASP A 132 5.14 13.39 3.23
N ARG A 133 4.67 14.56 2.79
CA ARG A 133 5.21 15.26 1.60
C ARG A 133 6.68 15.64 1.78
N HIS A 134 7.08 16.05 2.99
CA HIS A 134 8.46 16.42 3.30
C HIS A 134 9.39 15.21 3.32
N ILE A 135 9.00 14.10 3.96
CA ILE A 135 9.78 12.85 3.98
C ILE A 135 9.99 12.34 2.56
N ALA A 136 8.93 12.29 1.75
CA ALA A 136 9.03 11.83 0.37
C ALA A 136 9.95 12.75 -0.47
N ALA A 137 9.75 14.07 -0.41
CA ALA A 137 10.55 15.04 -1.16
C ALA A 137 12.03 15.04 -0.73
N PHE A 138 12.29 14.95 0.59
CA PHE A 138 13.62 14.86 1.17
C PHE A 138 14.34 13.58 0.71
N SER A 139 13.65 12.45 0.71
CA SER A 139 14.22 11.15 0.34
C SER A 139 14.78 11.15 -1.08
N VAL A 140 14.00 11.63 -2.04
CA VAL A 140 14.43 11.73 -3.44
C VAL A 140 15.54 12.79 -3.58
N ALA A 141 15.62 13.79 -2.67
CA ALA A 141 16.50 14.96 -2.84
C ALA A 141 17.89 14.68 -2.30
N ARG A 142 17.97 13.80 -1.30
CA ARG A 142 19.21 13.44 -0.62
C ARG A 142 19.79 12.11 -1.07
N SER A 143 19.09 11.36 -1.93
CA SER A 143 19.64 10.13 -2.49
C SER A 143 19.31 9.97 -3.97
N PRO A 144 20.32 9.78 -4.85
CA PRO A 144 20.10 9.43 -6.24
C PRO A 144 19.55 7.99 -6.41
N ASP A 145 19.73 7.13 -5.40
CA ASP A 145 19.21 5.76 -5.39
C ASP A 145 17.69 5.68 -5.09
N VAL A 146 17.09 6.80 -4.69
CA VAL A 146 15.65 6.98 -4.54
C VAL A 146 15.15 7.82 -5.71
N ASP A 147 14.78 7.15 -6.79
CA ASP A 147 14.21 7.80 -7.97
C ASP A 147 12.67 7.93 -7.90
N GLU A 148 12.10 8.53 -8.94
CA GLU A 148 10.65 8.77 -9.04
C GLU A 148 9.79 7.50 -8.92
N ARG A 149 10.32 6.31 -9.23
CA ARG A 149 9.55 5.06 -9.16
C ARG A 149 9.15 4.70 -7.73
N PHE A 150 9.92 5.15 -6.74
CA PHE A 150 9.60 4.93 -5.32
C PHE A 150 8.57 5.92 -4.77
N VAL A 151 8.44 7.11 -5.37
CA VAL A 151 7.50 8.14 -4.90
C VAL A 151 6.22 8.25 -5.72
N ARG A 152 6.22 7.88 -7.00
CA ARG A 152 5.01 7.87 -7.84
C ARG A 152 3.84 7.07 -7.22
N PRO A 153 4.06 5.88 -6.61
CA PRO A 153 2.98 5.15 -5.96
C PRO A 153 2.34 5.90 -4.78
N LEU A 154 3.05 6.83 -4.13
CA LEU A 154 2.51 7.66 -3.05
C LEU A 154 1.49 8.70 -3.55
N ALA A 155 1.57 9.09 -4.84
CA ALA A 155 0.68 10.09 -5.43
C ALA A 155 -0.64 9.49 -5.94
N GLY A 156 -0.59 8.27 -6.47
CA GLY A 156 -1.76 7.60 -7.07
C GLY A 156 -2.56 6.73 -6.10
N ALA A 157 -2.03 6.47 -4.90
CA ALA A 157 -2.74 5.71 -3.89
C ALA A 157 -3.76 6.59 -3.16
N GLU A 158 -4.92 6.03 -2.81
CA GLU A 158 -5.83 6.68 -1.88
C GLU A 158 -5.05 7.09 -0.64
N GLN A 159 -5.15 8.36 -0.27
CA GLN A 159 -4.45 8.91 0.89
C GLN A 159 -4.83 8.19 2.20
N ASN A 160 -5.75 7.22 2.19
CA ASN A 160 -6.06 6.35 3.34
C ASN A 160 -5.99 4.84 3.07
N GLY A 161 -5.57 4.41 1.88
CA GLY A 161 -5.53 3.01 1.49
C GLY A 161 -4.26 2.28 1.94
N THR A 162 -4.35 0.96 2.06
CA THR A 162 -3.22 0.04 2.28
C THR A 162 -2.14 0.18 1.20
N SER A 163 -2.54 0.52 -0.03
CA SER A 163 -1.60 0.81 -1.14
C SER A 163 -0.65 1.96 -0.83
N HIS A 164 -1.13 3.05 -0.22
CA HIS A 164 -0.27 4.19 0.17
C HIS A 164 0.71 3.78 1.28
N VAL A 165 0.24 2.99 2.24
CA VAL A 165 1.08 2.49 3.33
C VAL A 165 2.15 1.54 2.80
N LEU A 166 1.81 0.65 1.86
CA LEU A 166 2.76 -0.23 1.19
C LEU A 166 3.78 0.55 0.35
N ALA A 167 3.37 1.62 -0.34
CA ALA A 167 4.28 2.51 -1.06
C ALA A 167 5.27 3.19 -0.11
N ALA A 168 4.79 3.69 1.03
CA ALA A 168 5.65 4.28 2.07
C ALA A 168 6.65 3.26 2.65
N LEU A 169 6.16 2.05 2.96
CA LEU A 169 7.00 0.93 3.41
C LEU A 169 8.07 0.58 2.37
N THR A 170 7.71 0.55 1.09
CA THR A 170 8.64 0.23 -0.01
C THR A 170 9.75 1.28 -0.13
N LEU A 171 9.41 2.57 -0.06
CA LEU A 171 10.40 3.63 -0.07
C LEU A 171 11.34 3.53 1.13
N LEU A 172 10.80 3.36 2.34
CA LEU A 172 11.62 3.30 3.56
C LEU A 172 12.44 2.02 3.66
N ALA A 173 11.96 0.89 3.14
CA ALA A 173 12.75 -0.33 3.00
C ALA A 173 13.94 -0.11 2.05
N ARG A 174 13.73 0.61 0.94
CA ARG A 174 14.80 0.98 0.00
C ARG A 174 15.83 1.89 0.67
N VAL A 175 15.39 2.90 1.44
CA VAL A 175 16.29 3.76 2.23
C VAL A 175 17.05 2.96 3.29
N GLN A 176 16.38 2.08 4.05
CA GLN A 176 17.02 1.25 5.07
C GLN A 176 18.14 0.39 4.47
N ALA A 177 17.85 -0.28 3.35
CA ALA A 177 18.80 -1.16 2.68
C ALA A 177 20.01 -0.40 2.11
N MET A 178 19.80 0.72 1.41
CA MET A 178 20.91 1.47 0.80
C MET A 178 21.81 2.12 1.85
N SER A 179 21.22 2.64 2.92
CA SER A 179 21.94 3.33 3.99
C SER A 179 22.56 2.36 4.99
N LYS A 180 22.35 1.05 4.83
CA LYS A 180 22.77 0.00 5.75
C LYS A 180 22.33 0.29 7.19
N ASN A 181 21.12 0.84 7.31
CA ASN A 181 20.52 1.09 8.59
C ASN A 181 20.25 -0.25 9.29
N GLY A 182 20.46 -0.29 10.59
CA GLY A 182 20.15 -1.46 11.41
C GLY A 182 18.64 -1.76 11.47
N PRO A 183 18.27 -2.78 12.26
CA PRO A 183 16.88 -3.09 12.57
C PRO A 183 16.07 -1.87 13.06
N ALA A 184 14.84 -1.74 12.57
CA ALA A 184 13.86 -0.72 12.97
C ALA A 184 12.54 -1.40 13.42
N PRO A 185 12.54 -2.14 14.54
CA PRO A 185 11.40 -2.96 14.98
C PRO A 185 10.18 -2.11 15.38
N SER A 186 10.36 -0.92 15.95
CA SER A 186 9.23 -0.07 16.33
C SER A 186 8.52 0.49 15.10
N LEU A 187 9.29 0.90 14.09
CA LEU A 187 8.79 1.35 12.80
C LEU A 187 8.13 0.20 12.03
N ALA A 188 8.73 -0.99 12.05
CA ALA A 188 8.15 -2.19 11.47
C ALA A 188 6.79 -2.52 12.12
N ALA A 189 6.71 -2.51 13.45
CA ALA A 189 5.45 -2.69 14.18
C ALA A 189 4.40 -1.62 13.83
N TRP A 190 4.82 -0.36 13.64
CA TRP A 190 3.91 0.71 13.20
C TRP A 190 3.34 0.42 11.81
N PHE A 191 4.14 -0.09 10.87
CA PHE A 191 3.64 -0.52 9.56
C PHE A 191 2.67 -1.70 9.65
N VAL A 192 2.93 -2.67 10.53
CA VAL A 192 2.01 -3.78 10.80
C VAL A 192 0.67 -3.27 11.31
N ASP A 193 0.67 -2.32 12.24
CA ASP A 193 -0.55 -1.70 12.76
C ASP A 193 -1.37 -1.02 11.67
N LEU A 194 -0.71 -0.30 10.75
CA LEU A 194 -1.37 0.37 9.62
C LEU A 194 -1.87 -0.59 8.54
N MET A 195 -1.28 -1.78 8.43
CA MET A 195 -1.59 -2.78 7.40
C MET A 195 -2.48 -3.93 7.91
N LYS A 196 -3.06 -3.82 9.11
CA LYS A 196 -3.95 -4.85 9.69
C LYS A 196 -5.09 -5.26 8.75
N SER A 197 -5.70 -4.31 8.06
CA SER A 197 -6.80 -4.60 7.13
C SER A 197 -6.36 -5.48 5.96
N ALA A 198 -5.14 -5.34 5.46
CA ALA A 198 -4.63 -6.14 4.34
C ALA A 198 -4.54 -7.64 4.67
N VAL A 199 -4.35 -8.00 5.94
CA VAL A 199 -4.35 -9.40 6.40
C VAL A 199 -5.78 -9.95 6.51
N ASN A 200 -6.74 -9.09 6.87
CA ASN A 200 -8.15 -9.47 7.00
C ASN A 200 -8.80 -9.83 5.66
N ASP A 201 -8.22 -9.39 4.55
CA ASP A 201 -8.71 -9.66 3.19
C ASP A 201 -8.59 -11.15 2.79
N PHE A 202 -7.77 -11.95 3.49
CA PHE A 202 -7.64 -13.38 3.22
C PHE A 202 -8.80 -14.20 3.77
N HIS A 203 -9.48 -14.97 2.93
CA HIS A 203 -10.57 -15.85 3.29
C HIS A 203 -10.10 -17.14 4.01
N ASN A 204 -8.95 -17.72 3.62
CA ASN A 204 -8.46 -18.94 4.25
C ASN A 204 -7.83 -18.68 5.63
N LEU A 205 -8.50 -19.15 6.69
CA LEU A 205 -8.06 -18.98 8.08
C LEU A 205 -6.65 -19.54 8.35
N LYS A 206 -6.28 -20.67 7.71
CA LYS A 206 -4.95 -21.27 7.89
C LYS A 206 -3.87 -20.41 7.25
N GLN A 207 -4.14 -19.85 6.07
CA GLN A 207 -3.22 -18.93 5.39
C GLN A 207 -3.10 -17.61 6.14
N ARG A 208 -4.24 -17.05 6.60
CA ARG A 208 -4.29 -15.86 7.45
C ARG A 208 -3.39 -16.01 8.67
N LYS A 209 -3.56 -17.08 9.45
CA LYS A 209 -2.74 -17.37 10.64
C LYS A 209 -1.24 -17.55 10.31
N ALA A 210 -0.92 -18.16 9.17
CA ALA A 210 0.47 -18.32 8.73
C ALA A 210 1.12 -16.98 8.34
N MET A 211 0.36 -16.07 7.74
CA MET A 211 0.84 -14.71 7.45
C MET A 211 0.97 -13.87 8.70
N GLU A 212 0.00 -13.91 9.62
CA GLU A 212 0.11 -13.21 10.91
C GLU A 212 1.41 -13.60 11.64
N LEU A 213 1.75 -14.90 11.66
CA LEU A 213 3.02 -15.37 12.23
C LEU A 213 4.24 -14.84 11.47
N SER A 214 4.19 -14.85 10.13
CA SER A 214 5.28 -14.36 9.29
C SER A 214 5.50 -12.84 9.45
N ILE A 215 4.41 -12.08 9.56
CA ILE A 215 4.39 -10.64 9.80
C ILE A 215 4.96 -10.32 11.19
N SER A 216 4.53 -11.05 12.22
CA SER A 216 5.07 -10.87 13.58
C SER A 216 6.57 -11.10 13.62
N ARG A 217 7.05 -12.18 12.99
CA ARG A 217 8.49 -12.47 12.90
C ARG A 217 9.24 -11.37 12.14
N ALA A 218 8.73 -10.93 11.00
CA ALA A 218 9.35 -9.86 10.21
C ALA A 218 9.33 -8.50 10.94
N ALA A 219 8.31 -8.24 11.77
CA ALA A 219 8.29 -7.05 12.60
C ALA A 219 9.38 -7.07 13.68
N GLU A 220 9.62 -8.24 14.29
CA GLU A 220 10.67 -8.44 15.28
C GLU A 220 12.09 -8.27 14.70
N THR A 221 12.32 -8.68 13.45
CA THR A 221 13.63 -8.45 12.79
C THR A 221 13.90 -6.97 12.52
N GLY A 222 12.84 -6.15 12.41
CA GLY A 222 12.94 -4.73 12.09
C GLY A 222 13.47 -4.45 10.67
N LEU A 223 13.53 -5.45 9.80
CA LEU A 223 13.93 -5.30 8.41
C LEU A 223 12.69 -5.03 7.56
N LEU A 224 12.50 -3.77 7.15
CA LEU A 224 11.30 -3.32 6.44
C LEU A 224 11.09 -4.05 5.10
N ILE A 225 12.17 -4.53 4.49
CA ILE A 225 12.10 -5.33 3.25
C ILE A 225 11.35 -6.65 3.45
N GLU A 226 11.42 -7.26 4.64
CA GLU A 226 10.71 -8.52 4.93
C GLU A 226 9.19 -8.28 4.94
N LEU A 227 8.75 -7.20 5.59
CA LEU A 227 7.35 -6.78 5.56
C LEU A 227 6.90 -6.41 4.15
N GLN A 228 7.73 -5.69 3.39
CA GLN A 228 7.42 -5.29 2.02
C GLN A 228 7.23 -6.51 1.10
N ASN A 229 8.05 -7.55 1.26
CA ASN A 229 7.91 -8.80 0.49
C ASN A 229 6.61 -9.54 0.83
N ILE A 230 6.20 -9.55 2.10
CA ILE A 230 4.95 -10.19 2.53
C ILE A 230 3.73 -9.44 1.99
N TYR A 231 3.65 -8.14 2.26
CA TYR A 231 2.50 -7.32 1.83
C TYR A 231 2.47 -7.06 0.31
N GLY A 232 3.61 -7.16 -0.36
CA GLY A 232 3.73 -7.02 -1.81
C GLY A 232 3.26 -8.25 -2.61
N ASP A 233 3.01 -9.40 -1.96
CA ASP A 233 2.59 -10.64 -2.64
C ASP A 233 1.09 -10.66 -2.97
N THR A 234 0.71 -9.84 -3.95
CA THR A 234 -0.66 -9.79 -4.47
C THR A 234 -1.13 -11.11 -5.11
N LYS A 235 -0.20 -11.97 -5.56
CA LYS A 235 -0.53 -13.27 -6.15
C LYS A 235 -1.09 -14.22 -5.11
N SER A 236 -0.61 -14.16 -3.87
CA SER A 236 -1.15 -14.99 -2.78
C SER A 236 -2.58 -14.58 -2.42
N VAL A 237 -2.89 -13.28 -2.37
CA VAL A 237 -4.26 -12.77 -2.19
C VAL A 237 -5.18 -13.26 -3.31
N GLN A 238 -4.74 -13.15 -4.57
CA GLN A 238 -5.55 -13.60 -5.72
C GLN A 238 -5.81 -15.12 -5.70
N ARG A 239 -4.80 -15.93 -5.33
CA ARG A 239 -4.96 -17.38 -5.21
C ARG A 239 -5.94 -17.76 -4.10
N ASP A 240 -5.90 -17.06 -2.98
CA ASP A 240 -6.86 -17.25 -1.88
C ASP A 240 -8.29 -16.93 -2.33
N GLN A 241 -8.49 -15.80 -3.02
CA GLN A 241 -9.80 -15.42 -3.58
C GLN A 241 -10.36 -16.48 -4.54
N GLN A 242 -9.51 -17.00 -5.43
CA GLN A 242 -9.90 -18.07 -6.37
C GLN A 242 -10.25 -19.37 -5.62
N GLY A 243 -9.45 -19.73 -4.60
CA GLY A 243 -9.72 -20.88 -3.75
C GLY A 243 -11.04 -20.76 -3.00
N TYR A 244 -11.33 -19.58 -2.45
CA TYR A 244 -12.59 -19.29 -1.77
C TYR A 244 -13.79 -19.42 -2.72
N THR A 245 -13.69 -18.85 -3.92
CA THR A 245 -14.73 -18.97 -4.95
C THR A 245 -15.00 -20.42 -5.32
N ARG A 246 -13.94 -21.23 -5.47
CA ARG A 246 -14.07 -22.67 -5.75
C ARG A 246 -14.74 -23.42 -4.61
N ALA A 247 -14.35 -23.13 -3.36
CA ALA A 247 -14.94 -23.75 -2.18
C ALA A 247 -16.45 -23.41 -2.04
N MET A 248 -16.85 -22.18 -2.36
CA MET A 248 -18.27 -21.80 -2.41
C MET A 248 -19.06 -22.62 -3.44
N GLN A 249 -18.51 -22.79 -4.65
CA GLN A 249 -19.16 -23.58 -5.70
C GLN A 249 -19.30 -25.05 -5.29
N GLU A 250 -18.25 -25.63 -4.71
CA GLU A 250 -18.26 -27.01 -4.21
C GLU A 250 -19.28 -27.20 -3.07
N HIS A 251 -19.36 -26.24 -2.14
CA HIS A 251 -20.35 -26.26 -1.06
C HIS A 251 -21.78 -26.23 -1.60
N GLN A 252 -22.06 -25.36 -2.58
CA GLN A 252 -23.37 -25.28 -3.24
C GLN A 252 -23.72 -26.59 -3.96
N TYR A 253 -22.76 -27.16 -4.68
CA TYR A 253 -22.93 -28.43 -5.38
C TYR A 253 -23.24 -29.59 -4.42
N CYS A 254 -22.42 -29.75 -3.36
CA CYS A 254 -22.64 -30.78 -2.35
C CYS A 254 -23.97 -30.58 -1.62
N GLY A 255 -24.36 -29.33 -1.31
CA GLY A 255 -25.65 -29.01 -0.72
C GLY A 255 -26.82 -29.46 -1.60
N ALA A 256 -26.75 -29.19 -2.90
CA ALA A 256 -27.76 -29.65 -3.87
C ALA A 256 -27.83 -31.19 -3.94
N GLN A 257 -26.68 -31.88 -3.91
CA GLN A 257 -26.65 -33.34 -3.88
C GLN A 257 -27.24 -33.94 -2.60
N ILE A 258 -26.94 -33.36 -1.42
CA ILE A 258 -27.52 -33.79 -0.15
C ILE A 258 -29.05 -33.63 -0.20
N GLN A 259 -29.54 -32.50 -0.71
CA GLN A 259 -30.97 -32.28 -0.87
C GLN A 259 -31.61 -33.31 -1.81
N GLN A 260 -30.99 -33.59 -2.96
CA GLN A 260 -31.48 -34.60 -3.90
C GLN A 260 -31.51 -36.00 -3.27
N LEU A 261 -30.44 -36.42 -2.59
CA LEU A 261 -30.35 -37.69 -1.89
C LEU A 261 -31.41 -37.80 -0.78
N SER A 262 -31.69 -36.71 -0.05
CA SER A 262 -32.71 -36.71 1.00
C SER A 262 -34.12 -36.94 0.43
N ILE A 263 -34.44 -36.34 -0.72
CA ILE A 263 -35.71 -36.54 -1.43
C ILE A 263 -35.82 -37.99 -1.93
N GLU A 264 -34.75 -38.53 -2.49
CA GLU A 264 -34.73 -39.92 -2.99
C GLU A 264 -34.92 -40.94 -1.86
N ILE A 265 -34.26 -40.75 -0.71
CA ILE A 265 -34.43 -41.61 0.47
C ILE A 265 -35.87 -41.57 0.96
N GLN A 266 -36.45 -40.37 1.09
CA GLN A 266 -37.84 -40.21 1.54
C GLN A 266 -38.82 -40.92 0.58
N ASN A 267 -38.61 -40.78 -0.73
CA ASN A 267 -39.41 -41.48 -1.73
C ASN A 267 -39.21 -43.00 -1.66
N ARG A 268 -38.00 -43.48 -1.41
CA ARG A 268 -37.70 -44.92 -1.30
C ARG A 268 -38.32 -45.55 -0.07
N GLU A 269 -38.36 -44.86 1.07
CA GLU A 269 -39.08 -45.34 2.26
C GLU A 269 -40.59 -45.44 2.00
N HIS A 270 -41.18 -44.43 1.37
CA HIS A 270 -42.58 -44.50 0.93
C HIS A 270 -42.83 -45.67 -0.01
N MET A 271 -42.00 -45.84 -1.05
CA MET A 271 -42.14 -46.93 -2.01
C MET A 271 -41.91 -48.33 -1.39
N ALA A 272 -40.96 -48.46 -0.46
CA ALA A 272 -40.67 -49.73 0.21
C ALA A 272 -41.82 -50.16 1.13
N THR A 273 -42.49 -49.19 1.78
CA THR A 273 -43.66 -49.46 2.63
C THR A 273 -44.84 -49.93 1.78
N GLU A 274 -45.10 -49.25 0.66
CA GLU A 274 -46.18 -49.58 -0.27
C GLU A 274 -45.99 -50.97 -0.92
N LEU A 275 -44.77 -51.30 -1.34
CA LEU A 275 -44.44 -52.64 -1.85
C LEU A 275 -44.54 -53.72 -0.78
N GLY A 276 -44.15 -53.41 0.46
CA GLY A 276 -44.29 -54.32 1.60
C GLY A 276 -45.74 -54.64 1.91
N GLU A 277 -46.62 -53.65 1.91
CA GLU A 277 -48.07 -53.83 2.06
C GLU A 277 -48.66 -54.70 0.95
N GLN A 278 -48.29 -54.47 -0.31
CA GLN A 278 -48.78 -55.26 -1.43
C GLN A 278 -48.34 -56.73 -1.35
N VAL A 279 -47.06 -56.99 -1.05
CA VAL A 279 -46.55 -58.36 -0.92
C VAL A 279 -47.17 -59.07 0.28
N ALA A 280 -47.31 -58.36 1.42
CA ALA A 280 -47.97 -58.90 2.60
C ALA A 280 -49.44 -59.23 2.33
N ALA A 281 -50.18 -58.36 1.63
CA ALA A 281 -51.57 -58.61 1.25
C ALA A 281 -51.71 -59.86 0.35
N VAL A 282 -50.83 -60.03 -0.64
CA VAL A 282 -50.81 -61.20 -1.51
C VAL A 282 -50.49 -62.47 -0.73
N ALA A 283 -49.44 -62.48 0.09
CA ALA A 283 -49.06 -63.63 0.90
C ALA A 283 -50.18 -64.03 1.88
N SER A 284 -50.81 -63.04 2.52
CA SER A 284 -51.94 -63.23 3.43
C SER A 284 -53.15 -63.84 2.72
N GLY A 285 -53.46 -63.36 1.50
CA GLY A 285 -54.54 -63.90 0.67
C GLY A 285 -54.29 -65.35 0.25
N VAL A 286 -53.05 -65.69 -0.12
CA VAL A 286 -52.67 -67.07 -0.47
C VAL A 286 -52.81 -68.00 0.74
N ILE A 287 -52.26 -67.62 1.90
CA ILE A 287 -52.37 -68.42 3.13
C ILE A 287 -53.84 -68.55 3.56
N GLY A 288 -54.61 -67.46 3.50
CA GLY A 288 -56.03 -67.46 3.84
C GLY A 288 -56.87 -68.35 2.92
N SER A 289 -56.61 -68.33 1.61
CA SER A 289 -57.33 -69.17 0.65
C SER A 289 -56.99 -70.67 0.80
N ILE A 290 -55.72 -71.01 1.05
CA ILE A 290 -55.30 -72.38 1.38
C ILE A 290 -55.95 -72.83 2.69
N GLY A 291 -55.99 -71.98 3.70
CA GLY A 291 -56.66 -72.26 4.97
C GLY A 291 -58.16 -72.51 4.80
N ALA A 292 -58.85 -71.63 4.05
CA ALA A 292 -60.28 -71.75 3.79
C ALA A 292 -60.62 -73.03 3.01
N THR A 293 -59.87 -73.33 1.95
CA THR A 293 -60.04 -74.56 1.16
C THR A 293 -59.78 -75.82 2.00
N SER A 294 -58.77 -75.81 2.87
CA SER A 294 -58.48 -76.90 3.79
C SER A 294 -59.63 -77.14 4.78
N ILE A 295 -60.21 -76.07 5.34
CA ILE A 295 -61.36 -76.15 6.26
C ILE A 295 -62.60 -76.70 5.54
N ILE A 296 -62.87 -76.24 4.31
CA ILE A 296 -64.01 -76.71 3.51
C ILE A 296 -63.87 -78.20 3.18
N ILE A 297 -62.67 -78.66 2.80
CA ILE A 297 -62.41 -80.08 2.52
C ILE A 297 -62.60 -80.92 3.79
N MET A 298 -62.16 -80.44 4.95
CA MET A 298 -62.34 -81.14 6.22
C MET A 298 -63.80 -81.26 6.67
N TYR A 299 -64.67 -80.31 6.27
CA TYR A 299 -66.11 -80.33 6.59
C TYR A 299 -66.95 -81.16 5.60
N MET A 300 -66.40 -81.51 4.44
CA MET A 300 -67.07 -82.30 3.38
C MET A 300 -66.71 -83.80 3.42
N LEU A 301 -65.83 -84.21 4.35
CA LEU A 301 -65.46 -85.60 4.67
C LEU A 301 -66.15 -86.04 5.96
#